data_AF-A0A078I8T7-F1
#
_entry.id   AF-A0A078I8T7-F1
#
_cell.length_a   1.000
_cell.length_b   1.000
_cell.length_c   1.000
_cell.angle_alpha   90.00
_cell.angle_beta   90.00
_cell.angle_gamma   90.00
#
_symmetry.space_group_name_H-M   'P 1'
#
loop_
_entity.id
_entity.type
_entity.pdbx_description
1 polymer ?
#
loop_
_entity_poly.entity_id
_entity_poly.type
_entity_poly.pdbx_seq_one_letter_code
_entity_poly.pdbx_strand_id
1 'polypeptide(L)'
;MWPLVRFTWVFTFQEEKKKQNPKPDSSLCKIETLSESHFFFLFNPQSVGRNSRKMVVSPKIAPSMLSSDFANLAAEAKRMVDLGADWLHMDIMKLSFVVIDLNDTEPFLVSYLLTSLLFHLQDGHFVPNLTIGAPVIESLRKHTSAYLDCHLMVTNPMDYVEQMGKAGASGFTFHVEVAKENWQELVSKIKSAGMRPGVALKPGTPVEEVYPLVEGETPVEMVLVMTVEPGFGGQKFMPNMMDKVRALRQKYPTLDIEVDGGLGPSTIEAAAAAGANCIVAGSSVFGAPESGKATLVISLLRTSVEKAQPTT
;
A
#
# COMPACT_ATOMS: atom_id res chain seq x y z
N MET A 1 47.40 -3.74 42.43
CA MET A 1 47.37 -5.15 41.98
C MET A 1 46.32 -5.23 40.87
N TRP A 2 46.81 -5.42 39.63
CA TRP A 2 46.12 -5.69 38.35
C TRP A 2 45.29 -4.55 37.69
N PRO A 3 45.40 -4.37 36.35
CA PRO A 3 45.68 -3.05 35.79
C PRO A 3 44.66 -2.51 34.76
N LEU A 4 44.70 -1.19 34.57
CA LEU A 4 44.08 -0.48 33.44
C LEU A 4 44.72 -0.92 32.10
N VAL A 5 43.88 -1.24 31.11
CA VAL A 5 44.30 -1.41 29.71
C VAL A 5 43.80 -0.21 28.90
N ARG A 6 44.74 0.64 28.46
CA ARG A 6 44.53 1.68 27.45
C ARG A 6 44.63 1.03 26.06
N PHE A 7 43.64 1.26 25.21
CA PHE A 7 43.75 0.98 23.78
C PHE A 7 44.37 2.19 23.08
N THR A 8 45.59 2.03 22.57
CA THR A 8 46.28 3.00 21.73
C THR A 8 46.26 2.45 20.30
N TRP A 9 45.66 3.19 19.36
CA TRP A 9 45.71 2.86 17.94
C TRP A 9 47.07 3.26 17.37
N VAL A 10 47.83 2.28 16.87
CA VAL A 10 49.10 2.48 16.16
C VAL A 10 48.82 2.38 14.67
N PHE A 11 48.92 3.51 13.96
CA PHE A 11 48.96 3.53 12.49
C PHE A 11 50.39 3.21 12.05
N THR A 12 50.57 2.13 11.30
CA THR A 12 51.84 1.79 10.63
C THR A 12 51.79 2.33 9.20
N PHE A 13 52.61 3.35 8.93
CA PHE A 13 52.96 3.77 7.57
C PHE A 13 54.06 2.82 7.05
N GLN A 14 53.82 2.15 5.93
CA GLN A 14 54.90 1.53 5.15
C GLN A 14 55.27 2.46 3.99
N GLU A 15 56.51 2.97 4.03
CA GLU A 15 57.21 3.54 2.88
C GLU A 15 57.72 2.40 1.98
N GLU A 16 57.41 2.44 0.69
CA GLU A 16 58.19 1.72 -0.33
C GLU A 16 58.81 2.66 -1.35
N LYS A 17 60.06 2.34 -1.68
CA LYS A 17 61.07 3.18 -2.33
C LYS A 17 60.89 3.30 -3.85
N LYS A 18 61.24 4.49 -4.34
CA LYS A 18 61.55 4.88 -5.73
C LYS A 18 62.32 3.82 -6.55
N LYS A 19 61.91 3.61 -7.81
CA LYS A 19 62.81 3.33 -8.94
C LYS A 19 62.37 4.08 -10.22
N GLN A 20 63.36 4.29 -11.08
CA GLN A 20 63.51 5.33 -12.11
C GLN A 20 62.59 5.27 -13.35
N ASN A 21 62.51 6.46 -13.97
CA ASN A 21 61.88 6.88 -15.23
C ASN A 21 62.33 6.09 -16.49
N PRO A 22 61.53 6.09 -17.57
CA PRO A 22 61.98 6.83 -18.76
C PRO A 22 60.90 7.69 -19.47
N LYS A 23 61.35 8.91 -19.82
CA LYS A 23 60.95 9.91 -20.84
C LYS A 23 59.47 10.09 -21.29
N PRO A 24 58.94 11.33 -21.29
CA PRO A 24 57.62 11.67 -21.81
C PRO A 24 57.63 11.97 -23.32
N ASP A 25 56.60 11.51 -24.02
CA ASP A 25 56.27 11.94 -25.38
C ASP A 25 55.49 13.26 -25.36
N SER A 26 55.82 14.11 -26.31
CA SER A 26 55.50 15.51 -26.43
C SER A 26 54.18 15.74 -27.16
N SER A 27 53.17 16.24 -26.45
CA SER A 27 52.08 17.01 -27.05
C SER A 27 51.51 18.01 -26.04
N LEU A 28 52.32 19.04 -25.72
CA LEU A 28 51.89 20.22 -24.97
C LEU A 28 51.24 21.21 -25.94
N CYS A 29 49.93 21.45 -25.78
CA CYS A 29 49.30 22.67 -26.27
C CYS A 29 49.12 23.64 -25.09
N LYS A 30 50.00 24.65 -25.07
CA LYS A 30 49.96 25.98 -24.48
C LYS A 30 48.96 26.26 -23.34
N ILE A 31 49.51 26.56 -22.16
CA ILE A 31 48.86 27.36 -21.11
C ILE A 31 49.21 28.83 -21.40
N GLU A 32 48.22 29.62 -21.81
CA GLU A 32 48.32 31.08 -21.83
C GLU A 32 47.85 31.64 -20.48
N THR A 33 48.72 32.41 -19.85
CA THR A 33 48.44 33.24 -18.68
C THR A 33 47.49 34.38 -19.04
N LEU A 34 46.33 34.47 -18.39
CA LEU A 34 45.43 35.63 -18.46
C LEU A 34 45.32 36.31 -17.09
N SER A 35 45.39 37.64 -17.13
CA SER A 35 45.49 38.58 -16.00
C SER A 35 44.20 38.74 -15.19
N GLU A 36 44.34 39.21 -13.94
CA GLU A 36 43.32 39.40 -12.89
C GLU A 36 42.19 40.43 -13.17
N SER A 37 41.72 40.61 -14.40
CA SER A 37 40.77 41.69 -14.74
C SER A 37 39.41 41.26 -15.32
N HIS A 38 38.91 40.06 -14.97
CA HIS A 38 37.56 39.62 -15.38
C HIS A 38 36.70 39.04 -14.25
N PHE A 39 36.86 39.57 -13.04
CA PHE A 39 35.89 39.39 -11.96
C PHE A 39 34.85 40.51 -12.07
N PHE A 40 33.78 40.31 -12.85
CA PHE A 40 32.43 40.87 -12.69
C PHE A 40 31.64 40.63 -13.98
N PHE A 41 30.34 40.33 -13.84
CA PHE A 41 29.29 40.14 -14.85
C PHE A 41 29.02 38.71 -15.37
N LEU A 42 28.06 38.06 -14.69
CA LEU A 42 26.79 37.51 -15.20
C LEU A 42 26.43 36.17 -14.53
N PHE A 43 25.99 36.23 -13.27
CA PHE A 43 25.02 35.26 -12.78
C PHE A 43 23.67 35.59 -13.43
N ASN A 44 23.27 34.80 -14.43
CA ASN A 44 21.90 34.79 -14.94
C ASN A 44 21.18 33.58 -14.33
N PRO A 45 20.23 33.75 -13.39
CA PRO A 45 19.58 32.63 -12.72
C PRO A 45 18.44 31.99 -13.55
N GLN A 46 18.30 32.33 -14.84
CA GLN A 46 17.27 31.76 -15.70
C GLN A 46 17.89 30.96 -16.85
N SER A 47 17.87 29.62 -16.73
CA SER A 47 17.75 28.66 -17.85
C SER A 47 18.13 27.21 -17.52
N VAL A 48 18.09 26.76 -16.26
CA VAL A 48 17.97 25.31 -16.01
C VAL A 48 16.50 24.93 -16.22
N GLY A 49 16.11 24.76 -17.48
CA GLY A 49 14.86 24.12 -17.84
C GLY A 49 14.88 22.68 -17.34
N ARG A 50 14.40 22.46 -16.11
CA ARG A 50 14.02 21.13 -15.65
C ARG A 50 12.91 20.66 -16.57
N ASN A 51 13.25 19.77 -17.49
CA ASN A 51 12.28 18.97 -18.21
C ASN A 51 11.64 18.01 -17.17
N SER A 52 10.69 18.52 -16.40
CA SER A 52 9.93 17.72 -15.45
C SER A 52 9.01 16.81 -16.26
N ARG A 53 9.49 15.60 -16.59
CA ARG A 53 8.56 14.52 -16.96
C ARG A 53 7.56 14.46 -15.82
N LYS A 54 6.30 14.80 -16.11
CA LYS A 54 5.22 14.71 -15.12
C LYS A 54 5.25 13.26 -14.63
N MET A 55 5.48 13.07 -13.35
CA MET A 55 5.47 11.74 -12.74
C MET A 55 4.02 11.29 -12.71
N VAL A 56 3.73 10.13 -13.29
CA VAL A 56 2.36 9.66 -13.47
C VAL A 56 2.15 8.35 -12.73
N VAL A 57 1.02 8.27 -12.04
CA VAL A 57 0.51 7.02 -11.47
C VAL A 57 -0.68 6.54 -12.28
N SER A 58 -0.78 5.21 -12.45
CA SER A 58 -1.93 4.60 -13.13
C SER A 58 -3.13 4.55 -12.19
N PRO A 59 -4.36 4.86 -12.69
CA PRO A 59 -5.57 4.60 -11.94
C PRO A 59 -5.74 3.09 -11.71
N LYS A 60 -6.25 2.72 -10.54
CA LYS A 60 -6.62 1.35 -10.18
C LYS A 60 -7.95 1.37 -9.46
N ILE A 61 -8.96 0.73 -10.03
CA ILE A 61 -10.30 0.61 -9.46
C ILE A 61 -10.44 -0.80 -8.91
N ALA A 62 -10.66 -0.88 -7.60
CA ALA A 62 -10.71 -2.12 -6.83
C ALA A 62 -12.08 -2.26 -6.14
N PRO A 63 -13.08 -2.87 -6.77
CA PRO A 63 -14.36 -3.10 -6.10
C PRO A 63 -14.17 -3.90 -4.81
N SER A 64 -14.75 -3.43 -3.70
CA SER A 64 -14.70 -4.16 -2.42
C SER A 64 -15.69 -5.31 -2.44
N MET A 65 -15.17 -6.52 -2.40
CA MET A 65 -15.95 -7.75 -2.41
C MET A 65 -16.80 -7.92 -1.14
N LEU A 66 -16.56 -7.11 -0.10
CA LEU A 66 -17.41 -7.04 1.10
C LEU A 66 -18.87 -6.68 0.76
N SER A 67 -19.10 -5.94 -0.34
CA SER A 67 -20.44 -5.55 -0.80
C SER A 67 -21.02 -6.49 -1.87
N SER A 68 -20.34 -7.60 -2.18
CA SER A 68 -20.76 -8.56 -3.20
C SER A 68 -21.67 -9.66 -2.64
N ASP A 69 -22.22 -10.48 -3.52
CA ASP A 69 -22.88 -11.72 -3.13
C ASP A 69 -21.84 -12.82 -2.78
N PHE A 70 -21.64 -13.05 -1.48
CA PHE A 70 -20.71 -14.07 -0.99
C PHE A 70 -21.06 -15.50 -1.40
N ALA A 71 -22.33 -15.80 -1.72
CA ALA A 71 -22.73 -17.12 -2.22
C ALA A 71 -22.25 -17.36 -3.66
N ASN A 72 -21.93 -16.29 -4.40
CA ASN A 72 -21.56 -16.32 -5.81
C ASN A 72 -20.22 -15.60 -6.09
N LEU A 73 -19.29 -15.58 -5.14
CA LEU A 73 -18.02 -14.82 -5.22
C LEU A 73 -17.26 -14.98 -6.55
N ALA A 74 -17.18 -16.20 -7.09
CA ALA A 74 -16.48 -16.42 -8.36
C ALA A 74 -17.16 -15.70 -9.53
N ALA A 75 -18.49 -15.69 -9.57
CA ALA A 75 -19.27 -14.97 -10.57
C ALA A 75 -19.19 -13.45 -10.35
N GLU A 76 -19.27 -12.99 -9.11
CA GLU A 76 -19.10 -11.57 -8.75
C GLU A 76 -17.72 -11.05 -9.16
N ALA A 77 -16.66 -11.80 -8.84
CA ALA A 77 -15.28 -11.47 -9.20
C ALA A 77 -15.11 -11.40 -10.72
N LYS A 78 -15.60 -12.42 -11.44
CA LYS A 78 -15.58 -12.41 -12.91
C LYS A 78 -16.33 -11.20 -13.46
N ARG A 79 -17.53 -10.91 -12.93
CA ARG A 79 -18.33 -9.75 -13.32
C ARG A 79 -17.52 -8.47 -13.15
N MET A 80 -16.92 -8.23 -11.99
CA MET A 80 -16.14 -6.99 -11.75
C MET A 80 -14.98 -6.83 -12.73
N VAL A 81 -14.24 -7.90 -13.01
CA VAL A 81 -13.15 -7.88 -14.00
C VAL A 81 -13.68 -7.58 -15.40
N ASP A 82 -14.77 -8.24 -15.83
CA ASP A 82 -15.40 -8.00 -17.13
C ASP A 82 -15.90 -6.55 -17.27
N LEU A 83 -16.30 -5.90 -16.16
CA LEU A 83 -16.72 -4.50 -16.14
C LEU A 83 -15.56 -3.49 -16.03
N GLY A 84 -14.30 -3.95 -15.99
CA GLY A 84 -13.11 -3.12 -16.04
C GLY A 84 -12.47 -2.81 -14.68
N ALA A 85 -12.72 -3.62 -13.65
CA ALA A 85 -11.93 -3.58 -12.41
C ALA A 85 -10.47 -3.97 -12.68
N ASP A 86 -9.51 -3.26 -12.08
CA ASP A 86 -8.11 -3.64 -12.16
C ASP A 86 -7.80 -4.73 -11.12
N TRP A 87 -8.31 -4.52 -9.91
CA TRP A 87 -8.08 -5.35 -8.72
C TRP A 87 -9.42 -5.75 -8.09
N LEU A 88 -9.39 -6.73 -7.20
CA LEU A 88 -10.50 -7.08 -6.31
C LEU A 88 -10.04 -6.85 -4.88
N HIS A 89 -10.69 -5.93 -4.18
CA HIS A 89 -10.34 -5.59 -2.81
C HIS A 89 -11.03 -6.57 -1.83
N MET A 90 -10.22 -7.19 -0.99
CA MET A 90 -10.61 -8.27 -0.09
C MET A 90 -10.40 -7.81 1.35
N ASP A 91 -11.47 -7.39 2.01
CA ASP A 91 -11.47 -7.00 3.41
C ASP A 91 -11.37 -8.24 4.32
N ILE A 92 -10.19 -8.45 4.91
CA ILE A 92 -9.90 -9.55 5.83
C ILE A 92 -10.02 -9.05 7.26
N MET A 93 -11.19 -9.28 7.86
CA MET A 93 -11.44 -9.07 9.28
C MET A 93 -11.48 -10.46 9.92
N LYS A 94 -10.69 -10.67 10.98
CA LYS A 94 -10.34 -11.98 11.56
C LYS A 94 -11.47 -13.00 11.43
N LEU A 95 -11.17 -14.16 10.83
CA LEU A 95 -12.02 -15.34 10.85
C LEU A 95 -11.55 -16.30 11.94
N SER A 96 -12.37 -16.52 12.96
CA SER A 96 -12.34 -17.77 13.71
C SER A 96 -13.31 -18.72 13.02
N PHE A 97 -12.85 -19.54 12.06
CA PHE A 97 -13.69 -20.63 11.57
C PHE A 97 -13.84 -21.68 12.67
N VAL A 98 -15.07 -21.85 13.16
CA VAL A 98 -15.57 -23.19 13.46
C VAL A 98 -16.34 -23.60 12.21
N VAL A 99 -15.83 -24.58 11.47
CA VAL A 99 -16.63 -25.25 10.45
C VAL A 99 -17.72 -26.03 11.20
N ILE A 100 -18.95 -25.54 11.16
CA ILE A 100 -20.10 -26.29 11.65
C ILE A 100 -20.66 -27.05 10.44
N ASP A 101 -20.42 -28.36 10.42
CA ASP A 101 -21.19 -29.25 9.57
C ASP A 101 -22.60 -29.35 10.15
N LEU A 102 -23.55 -28.63 9.53
CA LEU A 102 -24.94 -28.56 9.97
C LEU A 102 -25.71 -29.87 9.79
N ASN A 103 -25.09 -30.91 9.22
CA ASN A 103 -25.73 -32.20 9.08
C ASN A 103 -25.57 -33.10 10.32
N ASP A 104 -24.63 -32.81 11.24
CA ASP A 104 -24.30 -33.73 12.35
C ASP A 104 -24.07 -33.09 13.74
N THR A 105 -24.36 -31.79 13.95
CA THR A 105 -24.14 -31.15 15.27
C THR A 105 -25.38 -31.06 16.16
N GLU A 106 -25.26 -31.61 17.38
CA GLU A 106 -26.26 -31.54 18.45
C GLU A 106 -26.59 -30.09 18.90
N PRO A 107 -27.86 -29.75 19.23
CA PRO A 107 -28.30 -28.38 19.53
C PRO A 107 -27.56 -27.67 20.67
N PHE A 108 -26.96 -28.44 21.59
CA PHE A 108 -26.26 -27.89 22.75
C PHE A 108 -24.89 -27.27 22.40
N LEU A 109 -24.20 -27.79 21.38
CA LEU A 109 -22.92 -27.26 20.90
C LEU A 109 -23.09 -25.93 20.16
N VAL A 110 -24.22 -25.76 19.46
CA VAL A 110 -24.59 -24.51 18.77
C VAL A 110 -24.74 -23.35 19.76
N SER A 111 -25.33 -23.61 20.93
CA SER A 111 -25.51 -22.60 22.00
C SER A 111 -24.17 -22.17 22.63
N TYR A 112 -23.27 -23.10 22.91
CA TYR A 112 -21.94 -22.79 23.47
C TYR A 112 -21.05 -22.03 22.46
N LEU A 113 -21.15 -22.37 21.17
CA LEU A 113 -20.45 -21.70 20.08
C LEU A 113 -20.97 -20.28 19.84
N LEU A 114 -22.29 -20.06 19.87
CA LEU A 114 -22.89 -18.72 19.84
C LEU A 114 -22.46 -17.88 21.04
N THR A 115 -22.35 -18.50 22.22
CA THR A 115 -21.91 -17.81 23.44
C THR A 115 -20.43 -17.42 23.36
N SER A 116 -19.58 -18.27 22.76
CA SER A 116 -18.17 -17.92 22.48
C SER A 116 -18.05 -16.84 21.40
N LEU A 117 -18.90 -16.86 20.36
CA LEU A 117 -18.97 -15.81 19.34
C LEU A 117 -19.39 -14.45 19.96
N LEU A 118 -20.30 -14.48 20.92
CA LEU A 118 -20.71 -13.31 21.72
C LEU A 118 -19.63 -12.81 22.67
N PHE A 119 -18.82 -13.72 23.25
CA PHE A 119 -17.70 -13.34 24.12
C PHE A 119 -16.59 -12.64 23.33
N HIS A 120 -16.24 -13.15 22.14
CA HIS A 120 -15.17 -12.58 21.31
C HIS A 120 -15.48 -11.18 20.76
N LEU A 121 -16.75 -10.78 20.67
CA LEU A 121 -17.15 -9.42 20.28
C LEU A 121 -16.75 -8.36 21.31
N GLN A 122 -16.38 -8.75 22.54
CA GLN A 122 -16.03 -7.82 23.63
C GLN A 122 -14.51 -7.67 23.87
N ASP A 123 -13.65 -8.42 23.15
CA ASP A 123 -12.25 -8.65 23.58
C ASP A 123 -11.19 -7.76 22.90
N GLY A 124 -11.55 -6.59 22.39
CA GLY A 124 -10.55 -5.66 21.83
C GLY A 124 -9.93 -6.14 20.51
N HIS A 125 -10.76 -6.66 19.62
CA HIS A 125 -10.39 -6.98 18.24
C HIS A 125 -10.17 -5.70 17.41
N PHE A 126 -9.32 -5.79 16.38
CA PHE A 126 -8.92 -4.62 15.58
C PHE A 126 -10.13 -3.85 15.01
N VAL A 127 -11.17 -4.58 14.60
CA VAL A 127 -12.50 -4.06 14.25
C VAL A 127 -13.59 -4.98 14.82
N PRO A 128 -14.78 -4.47 15.16
CA PRO A 128 -15.89 -5.26 15.69
C PRO A 128 -16.71 -5.93 14.56
N ASN A 129 -16.04 -6.57 13.59
CA ASN A 129 -16.68 -7.30 12.49
C ASN A 129 -15.82 -8.49 12.02
N LEU A 130 -16.45 -9.46 11.36
CA LEU A 130 -15.85 -10.74 10.92
C LEU A 130 -16.29 -11.01 9.47
N THR A 131 -15.34 -11.23 8.54
CA THR A 131 -15.65 -11.28 7.10
C THR A 131 -15.21 -12.59 6.43
N ILE A 132 -13.99 -12.65 5.92
CA ILE A 132 -13.40 -13.78 5.19
C ILE A 132 -11.93 -13.95 5.58
N GLY A 133 -11.36 -15.13 5.32
CA GLY A 133 -9.95 -15.45 5.58
C GLY A 133 -9.28 -16.18 4.42
N ALA A 134 -8.06 -16.67 4.64
CA ALA A 134 -7.25 -17.33 3.61
C ALA A 134 -7.97 -18.45 2.81
N PRO A 135 -8.83 -19.32 3.40
CA PRO A 135 -9.54 -20.35 2.64
C PRO A 135 -10.46 -19.79 1.54
N VAL A 136 -11.06 -18.62 1.75
CA VAL A 136 -11.89 -17.96 0.75
C VAL A 136 -11.03 -17.41 -0.38
N ILE A 137 -9.87 -16.82 -0.05
CA ILE A 137 -8.90 -16.33 -1.04
C ILE A 137 -8.38 -17.49 -1.90
N GLU A 138 -8.02 -18.61 -1.28
CA GLU A 138 -7.54 -19.81 -1.97
C GLU A 138 -8.61 -20.36 -2.92
N SER A 139 -9.86 -20.42 -2.46
CA SER A 139 -10.98 -20.88 -3.27
C SER A 139 -11.23 -19.93 -4.44
N LEU A 140 -11.27 -18.61 -4.21
CA LEU A 140 -11.49 -17.61 -5.24
C LEU A 140 -10.37 -17.58 -6.29
N ARG A 141 -9.11 -17.72 -5.87
CA ARG A 141 -7.94 -17.75 -6.76
C ARG A 141 -8.03 -18.85 -7.83
N LYS A 142 -8.69 -19.98 -7.54
CA LYS A 142 -8.93 -21.05 -8.53
C LYS A 142 -9.84 -20.61 -9.69
N HIS A 143 -10.56 -19.51 -9.53
CA HIS A 143 -11.54 -19.01 -10.49
C HIS A 143 -11.18 -17.65 -11.11
N THR A 144 -10.10 -16.99 -10.68
CA THR A 144 -9.70 -15.69 -11.23
C THR A 144 -8.18 -15.47 -11.23
N SER A 145 -7.68 -14.84 -12.29
CA SER A 145 -6.30 -14.32 -12.38
C SER A 145 -6.20 -12.85 -11.96
N ALA A 146 -7.30 -12.22 -11.54
CA ALA A 146 -7.30 -10.84 -11.07
C ALA A 146 -6.33 -10.63 -9.90
N TYR A 147 -5.84 -9.42 -9.75
CA TYR A 147 -5.06 -9.04 -8.58
C TYR A 147 -5.99 -9.04 -7.34
N LEU A 148 -5.65 -9.84 -6.33
CA LEU A 148 -6.41 -9.92 -5.08
C LEU A 148 -5.72 -9.03 -4.05
N ASP A 149 -6.26 -7.84 -3.86
CA ASP A 149 -5.75 -6.85 -2.92
C ASP A 149 -6.31 -7.11 -1.52
N CYS A 150 -5.52 -7.71 -0.63
CA CYS A 150 -6.00 -8.13 0.68
C CYS A 150 -5.67 -7.09 1.74
N HIS A 151 -6.72 -6.53 2.35
CA HIS A 151 -6.63 -5.55 3.42
C HIS A 151 -6.87 -6.23 4.78
N LEU A 152 -5.83 -6.26 5.62
CA LEU A 152 -5.74 -7.04 6.84
C LEU A 152 -6.12 -6.17 8.05
N MET A 153 -7.39 -6.22 8.42
CA MET A 153 -7.95 -5.61 9.63
C MET A 153 -7.89 -6.61 10.79
N VAL A 154 -6.67 -7.04 11.14
CA VAL A 154 -6.38 -8.03 12.18
C VAL A 154 -5.33 -7.52 13.16
N THR A 155 -5.30 -8.07 14.38
CA THR A 155 -4.34 -7.65 15.43
C THR A 155 -2.93 -8.18 15.19
N ASN A 156 -2.79 -9.40 14.66
CA ASN A 156 -1.49 -10.06 14.43
C ASN A 156 -1.31 -10.36 12.93
N PRO A 157 -0.99 -9.36 12.09
CA PRO A 157 -0.87 -9.57 10.64
C PRO A 157 0.24 -10.55 10.26
N MET A 158 1.29 -10.67 11.08
CA MET A 158 2.40 -11.61 10.85
C MET A 158 1.93 -13.06 10.66
N ASP A 159 0.91 -13.48 11.43
CA ASP A 159 0.37 -14.85 11.41
C ASP A 159 -0.36 -15.16 10.09
N TYR A 160 -0.70 -14.14 9.31
CA TYR A 160 -1.45 -14.27 8.06
C TYR A 160 -0.55 -14.34 6.83
N VAL A 161 0.71 -13.93 6.92
CA VAL A 161 1.55 -13.75 5.73
C VAL A 161 1.72 -15.06 4.95
N GLU A 162 2.08 -16.16 5.62
CA GLU A 162 2.34 -17.43 4.95
C GLU A 162 1.05 -18.01 4.32
N GLN A 163 -0.04 -18.02 5.07
CA GLN A 163 -1.31 -18.56 4.59
C GLN A 163 -1.91 -17.72 3.45
N MET A 164 -1.79 -16.39 3.49
CA MET A 164 -2.29 -15.51 2.42
C MET A 164 -1.44 -15.65 1.15
N GLY A 165 -0.12 -15.77 1.29
CA GLY A 165 0.76 -16.06 0.16
C GLY A 165 0.42 -17.39 -0.51
N LYS A 166 0.23 -18.45 0.28
CA LYS A 166 -0.20 -19.78 -0.21
C LYS A 166 -1.58 -19.76 -0.86
N ALA A 167 -2.51 -18.98 -0.31
CA ALA A 167 -3.85 -18.78 -0.87
C ALA A 167 -3.85 -18.02 -2.20
N GLY A 168 -2.73 -17.36 -2.56
CA GLY A 168 -2.58 -16.62 -3.81
C GLY A 168 -3.10 -15.19 -3.73
N ALA A 169 -3.05 -14.56 -2.55
CA ALA A 169 -3.18 -13.11 -2.42
C ALA A 169 -2.12 -12.40 -3.27
N SER A 170 -2.45 -11.25 -3.85
CA SER A 170 -1.53 -10.44 -4.66
C SER A 170 -0.97 -9.26 -3.87
N GLY A 171 -1.85 -8.57 -3.14
CA GLY A 171 -1.49 -7.51 -2.19
C GLY A 171 -1.74 -7.97 -0.76
N PHE A 172 -0.93 -7.45 0.16
CA PHE A 172 -1.11 -7.62 1.61
C PHE A 172 -0.91 -6.26 2.28
N THR A 173 -2.02 -5.64 2.67
CA THR A 173 -2.05 -4.31 3.29
C THR A 173 -2.38 -4.46 4.76
N PHE A 174 -1.42 -4.19 5.65
CA PHE A 174 -1.61 -4.27 7.11
C PHE A 174 -1.80 -2.90 7.73
N HIS A 175 -2.38 -2.84 8.93
CA HIS A 175 -2.55 -1.60 9.66
C HIS A 175 -1.29 -1.18 10.43
N VAL A 176 -0.87 0.08 10.29
CA VAL A 176 0.30 0.64 11.00
C VAL A 176 0.13 0.55 12.52
N GLU A 177 -1.10 0.62 13.01
CA GLU A 177 -1.44 0.63 14.43
C GLU A 177 -1.03 -0.67 15.17
N VAL A 178 -0.89 -1.78 14.44
CA VAL A 178 -0.54 -3.10 14.99
C VAL A 178 0.85 -3.59 14.59
N ALA A 179 1.60 -2.79 13.83
CA ALA A 179 2.89 -3.19 13.26
C ALA A 179 4.05 -2.25 13.63
N LYS A 180 3.84 -1.30 14.57
CA LYS A 180 4.82 -0.24 14.87
C LYS A 180 6.23 -0.75 15.21
N GLU A 181 6.32 -1.88 15.90
CA GLU A 181 7.59 -2.42 16.41
C GLU A 181 8.26 -3.42 15.47
N ASN A 182 7.52 -4.02 14.54
CA ASN A 182 7.99 -5.16 13.73
C ASN A 182 7.71 -5.01 12.22
N TRP A 183 7.35 -3.81 11.76
CA TRP A 183 6.97 -3.60 10.36
C TRP A 183 8.06 -3.99 9.37
N GLN A 184 9.36 -3.81 9.68
CA GLN A 184 10.44 -4.19 8.75
C GLN A 184 10.44 -5.70 8.47
N GLU A 185 10.30 -6.50 9.53
CA GLU A 185 10.23 -7.96 9.40
C GLU A 185 8.96 -8.38 8.66
N LEU A 186 7.83 -7.74 9.00
CA LEU A 186 6.55 -8.01 8.37
C LEU A 186 6.60 -7.73 6.85
N VAL A 187 7.09 -6.56 6.45
CA VAL A 187 7.23 -6.19 5.03
C VAL A 187 8.17 -7.13 4.30
N SER A 188 9.30 -7.50 4.91
CA SER A 188 10.24 -8.47 4.33
C SER A 188 9.60 -9.84 4.11
N LYS A 189 8.81 -10.34 5.07
CA LYS A 189 8.08 -11.60 4.95
C LYS A 189 6.99 -11.53 3.89
N ILE A 190 6.25 -10.42 3.79
CA ILE A 190 5.24 -10.21 2.74
C ILE A 190 5.88 -10.30 1.35
N LYS A 191 7.00 -9.59 1.12
CA LYS A 191 7.72 -9.65 -0.16
C LYS A 191 8.26 -11.05 -0.44
N SER A 192 8.82 -11.71 0.56
CA SER A 192 9.35 -13.08 0.43
C SER A 192 8.27 -14.11 0.11
N ALA A 193 7.02 -13.84 0.52
CA ALA A 193 5.85 -14.64 0.17
C ALA A 193 5.27 -14.30 -1.23
N GLY A 194 5.92 -13.42 -2.01
CA GLY A 194 5.52 -13.07 -3.36
C GLY A 194 4.35 -12.08 -3.44
N MET A 195 4.00 -11.43 -2.32
CA MET A 195 2.92 -10.46 -2.25
C MET A 195 3.47 -9.02 -2.24
N ARG A 196 2.68 -8.08 -2.74
CA ARG A 196 2.98 -6.65 -2.65
C ARG A 196 2.61 -6.11 -1.26
N PRO A 197 3.56 -5.51 -0.50
CA PRO A 197 3.27 -4.96 0.81
C PRO A 197 2.63 -3.58 0.72
N GLY A 198 1.52 -3.40 1.43
CA GLY A 198 0.89 -2.10 1.68
C GLY A 198 0.76 -1.82 3.18
N VAL A 199 0.54 -0.55 3.53
CA VAL A 199 0.18 -0.15 4.89
C VAL A 199 -1.09 0.70 4.90
N ALA A 200 -2.00 0.40 5.81
CA ALA A 200 -3.21 1.16 6.07
C ALA A 200 -3.08 2.01 7.35
N LEU A 201 -3.80 3.13 7.39
CA LEU A 201 -3.94 3.96 8.58
C LEU A 201 -5.41 4.38 8.80
N LYS A 202 -5.86 4.27 10.04
CA LYS A 202 -7.20 4.69 10.47
C LYS A 202 -7.38 6.20 10.42
N PRO A 203 -8.63 6.72 10.48
CA PRO A 203 -8.87 8.15 10.47
C PRO A 203 -8.19 8.91 11.62
N GLY A 204 -8.13 8.31 12.81
CA GLY A 204 -7.46 8.89 13.98
C GLY A 204 -5.92 8.85 13.94
N THR A 205 -5.30 8.10 13.04
CA THR A 205 -3.85 7.89 13.01
C THR A 205 -3.13 8.98 12.20
N PRO A 206 -2.12 9.68 12.73
CA PRO A 206 -1.34 10.66 11.98
C PRO A 206 -0.67 10.05 10.73
N VAL A 207 -0.61 10.82 9.65
CA VAL A 207 -0.02 10.36 8.37
C VAL A 207 1.50 10.18 8.48
N GLU A 208 2.13 10.89 9.42
CA GLU A 208 3.56 10.79 9.72
C GLU A 208 3.97 9.39 10.16
N GLU A 209 3.05 8.61 10.75
CA GLU A 209 3.33 7.26 11.20
C GLU A 209 3.68 6.30 10.06
N VAL A 210 3.25 6.58 8.82
CA VAL A 210 3.56 5.72 7.67
C VAL A 210 4.83 6.12 6.92
N TYR A 211 5.42 7.29 7.20
CA TYR A 211 6.62 7.74 6.49
C TYR A 211 7.81 6.79 6.62
N PRO A 212 8.15 6.26 7.82
CA PRO A 212 9.25 5.31 7.95
C PRO A 212 9.05 4.04 7.10
N LEU A 213 7.80 3.63 6.90
CA LEU A 213 7.46 2.44 6.11
C LEU A 213 7.62 2.66 4.61
N VAL A 214 7.44 3.90 4.13
CA VAL A 214 7.63 4.28 2.74
C VAL A 214 9.11 4.59 2.44
N GLU A 215 9.85 5.10 3.43
CA GLU A 215 11.25 5.53 3.28
C GLU A 215 12.28 4.46 3.68
N GLY A 216 11.84 3.35 4.27
CA GLY A 216 12.68 2.25 4.72
C GLY A 216 13.44 1.52 3.60
N GLU A 217 14.45 0.74 3.99
CA GLU A 217 15.26 -0.05 3.04
C GLU A 217 14.43 -1.06 2.25
N THR A 218 13.44 -1.68 2.90
CA THR A 218 12.43 -2.54 2.27
C THR A 218 11.08 -1.85 2.42
N PRO A 219 10.73 -0.91 1.52
CA PRO A 219 9.56 -0.06 1.73
C PRO A 219 8.28 -0.80 1.34
N VAL A 220 7.17 -0.36 1.94
CA VAL A 220 5.82 -0.63 1.43
C VAL A 220 5.65 0.06 0.08
N GLU A 221 4.82 -0.54 -0.78
CA GLU A 221 4.64 -0.09 -2.15
C GLU A 221 3.29 0.58 -2.37
N MET A 222 2.46 0.61 -1.34
CA MET A 222 1.13 1.24 -1.33
C MET A 222 0.77 1.73 0.08
N VAL A 223 0.08 2.86 0.16
CA VAL A 223 -0.51 3.36 1.41
C VAL A 223 -2.02 3.48 1.25
N LEU A 224 -2.77 2.83 2.13
CA LEU A 224 -4.24 2.88 2.20
C LEU A 224 -4.69 3.86 3.28
N VAL A 225 -5.29 4.98 2.85
CA VAL A 225 -5.92 5.94 3.75
C VAL A 225 -7.39 5.55 3.95
N MET A 226 -7.74 5.11 5.16
CA MET A 226 -9.14 4.86 5.50
C MET A 226 -9.93 6.18 5.49
N THR A 227 -11.02 6.22 4.72
CA THR A 227 -11.93 7.37 4.62
C THR A 227 -13.25 7.16 5.36
N VAL A 228 -13.32 6.11 6.18
CA VAL A 228 -14.33 5.79 7.20
C VAL A 228 -13.63 5.05 8.36
N GLU A 229 -14.30 4.87 9.50
CA GLU A 229 -13.77 3.96 10.52
C GLU A 229 -13.85 2.52 10.01
N PRO A 230 -12.77 1.72 10.06
CA PRO A 230 -12.75 0.38 9.49
C PRO A 230 -13.75 -0.54 10.21
N GLY A 231 -14.34 -1.48 9.47
CA GLY A 231 -15.20 -2.54 10.03
C GLY A 231 -16.47 -2.79 9.23
N PHE A 232 -17.15 -1.76 8.72
CA PHE A 232 -18.41 -1.93 7.99
C PHE A 232 -18.46 -1.11 6.69
N GLY A 233 -19.05 -1.69 5.65
CA GLY A 233 -19.37 -0.97 4.41
C GLY A 233 -20.53 0.02 4.57
N GLY A 234 -20.71 0.91 3.58
CA GLY A 234 -21.85 1.84 3.52
C GLY A 234 -21.74 3.08 4.42
N GLN A 235 -20.63 3.26 5.11
CA GLN A 235 -20.35 4.44 5.91
C GLN A 235 -20.12 5.69 5.04
N LYS A 236 -20.28 6.87 5.65
CA LYS A 236 -20.12 8.16 4.96
C LYS A 236 -18.64 8.51 4.83
N PHE A 237 -18.20 8.76 3.60
CA PHE A 237 -16.89 9.31 3.28
C PHE A 237 -16.53 10.51 4.17
N MET A 238 -15.29 10.54 4.68
CA MET A 238 -14.73 11.58 5.54
C MET A 238 -13.81 12.52 4.73
N PRO A 239 -14.28 13.70 4.27
CA PRO A 239 -13.49 14.57 3.40
C PRO A 239 -12.20 15.10 4.04
N ASN A 240 -12.15 15.21 5.36
CA ASN A 240 -10.97 15.63 6.11
C ASN A 240 -9.80 14.62 6.00
N MET A 241 -10.04 13.38 5.57
CA MET A 241 -8.96 12.42 5.32
C MET A 241 -8.14 12.76 4.06
N MET A 242 -8.67 13.62 3.19
CA MET A 242 -7.96 14.05 1.98
C MET A 242 -6.70 14.86 2.28
N ASP A 243 -6.58 15.45 3.47
CA ASP A 243 -5.35 16.12 3.89
C ASP A 243 -4.18 15.13 4.00
N LYS A 244 -4.44 13.90 4.44
CA LYS A 244 -3.45 12.82 4.47
C LYS A 244 -3.05 12.38 3.06
N VAL A 245 -4.02 12.25 2.16
CA VAL A 245 -3.79 11.91 0.75
C VAL A 245 -2.92 12.97 0.07
N ARG A 246 -3.21 14.26 0.28
CA ARG A 246 -2.41 15.37 -0.25
C ARG A 246 -0.98 15.36 0.29
N ALA A 247 -0.81 15.14 1.60
CA ALA A 247 0.51 15.06 2.22
C ALA A 247 1.34 13.91 1.63
N LEU A 248 0.73 12.72 1.47
CA LEU A 248 1.37 11.56 0.85
C LEU A 248 1.72 11.82 -0.61
N ARG A 249 0.80 12.34 -1.43
CA ARG A 249 1.05 12.61 -2.85
C ARG A 249 2.12 13.68 -3.05
N GLN A 250 2.12 14.73 -2.23
CA GLN A 250 3.13 15.78 -2.28
C GLN A 250 4.53 15.22 -1.96
N LYS A 251 4.63 14.34 -0.97
CA LYS A 251 5.90 13.77 -0.53
C LYS A 251 6.38 12.61 -1.41
N TYR A 252 5.46 11.79 -1.91
CA TYR A 252 5.74 10.58 -2.69
C TYR A 252 4.96 10.60 -4.02
N PRO A 253 5.46 11.29 -5.05
CA PRO A 253 4.71 11.57 -6.27
C PRO A 253 4.28 10.34 -7.08
N THR A 254 4.98 9.21 -6.94
CA THR A 254 4.72 7.97 -7.68
C THR A 254 4.17 6.84 -6.80
N LEU A 255 3.96 7.07 -5.51
CA LEU A 255 3.43 6.06 -4.60
C LEU A 255 1.99 5.72 -4.98
N ASP A 256 1.61 4.44 -4.90
CA ASP A 256 0.20 4.06 -4.95
C ASP A 256 -0.46 4.49 -3.65
N ILE A 257 -1.41 5.41 -3.76
CA ILE A 257 -2.20 5.91 -2.64
C ILE A 257 -3.62 5.43 -2.85
N GLU A 258 -4.04 4.55 -1.95
CA GLU A 258 -5.36 3.95 -1.92
C GLU A 258 -6.27 4.68 -0.94
N VAL A 259 -7.56 4.73 -1.26
CA VAL A 259 -8.62 5.23 -0.38
C VAL A 259 -9.76 4.23 -0.34
N ASP A 260 -10.22 3.91 0.88
CA ASP A 260 -11.33 3.01 1.13
C ASP A 260 -12.33 3.58 2.15
N GLY A 261 -13.61 3.54 1.78
CA GLY A 261 -14.72 4.02 2.60
C GLY A 261 -15.56 5.12 1.96
N GLY A 262 -16.72 4.78 1.40
CA GLY A 262 -17.68 5.76 0.87
C GLY A 262 -17.30 6.37 -0.48
N LEU A 263 -16.42 5.71 -1.25
CA LEU A 263 -16.04 6.15 -2.59
C LEU A 263 -17.14 5.81 -3.61
N GLY A 264 -17.44 6.77 -4.47
CA GLY A 264 -18.45 6.66 -5.53
C GLY A 264 -18.51 7.94 -6.38
N PRO A 265 -19.51 8.05 -7.27
CA PRO A 265 -19.65 9.19 -8.18
C PRO A 265 -19.63 10.57 -7.51
N SER A 266 -20.15 10.69 -6.28
CA SER A 266 -20.23 11.95 -5.55
C SER A 266 -18.97 12.32 -4.76
N THR A 267 -18.04 11.39 -4.56
CA THR A 267 -16.87 11.57 -3.68
C THR A 267 -15.54 11.41 -4.41
N ILE A 268 -15.53 10.77 -5.58
CA ILE A 268 -14.30 10.47 -6.31
C ILE A 268 -13.51 11.70 -6.73
N GLU A 269 -14.17 12.78 -7.18
CA GLU A 269 -13.47 14.00 -7.62
C GLU A 269 -12.60 14.59 -6.49
N ALA A 270 -13.09 14.55 -5.25
CA ALA A 270 -12.33 15.05 -4.10
C ALA A 270 -11.10 14.17 -3.80
N ALA A 271 -11.26 12.84 -3.91
CA ALA A 271 -10.17 11.89 -3.69
C ALA A 271 -9.11 11.91 -4.79
N ALA A 272 -9.56 11.92 -6.05
CA ALA A 272 -8.69 12.05 -7.22
C ALA A 272 -7.90 13.36 -7.18
N ALA A 273 -8.55 14.49 -6.89
CA ALA A 273 -7.90 15.80 -6.77
C ALA A 273 -6.91 15.88 -5.59
N ALA A 274 -7.13 15.11 -4.53
CA ALA A 274 -6.19 15.01 -3.41
C ALA A 274 -4.92 14.21 -3.77
N GLY A 275 -5.00 13.33 -4.78
CA GLY A 275 -3.88 12.54 -5.26
C GLY A 275 -4.05 11.02 -5.11
N ALA A 276 -5.23 10.53 -4.71
CA ALA A 276 -5.50 9.10 -4.66
C ALA A 276 -5.57 8.51 -6.07
N ASN A 277 -4.95 7.34 -6.27
CA ASN A 277 -4.94 6.65 -7.56
C ASN A 277 -5.39 5.19 -7.51
N CYS A 278 -5.45 4.60 -6.32
CA CYS A 278 -6.13 3.32 -6.07
C CYS A 278 -7.46 3.62 -5.36
N ILE A 279 -8.58 3.15 -5.91
CA ILE A 279 -9.92 3.52 -5.45
C ILE A 279 -10.68 2.25 -5.08
N VAL A 280 -10.99 2.10 -3.79
CA VAL A 280 -11.81 1.00 -3.28
C VAL A 280 -13.27 1.44 -3.21
N ALA A 281 -14.15 0.69 -3.87
CA ALA A 281 -15.58 1.02 -3.97
C ALA A 281 -16.46 -0.20 -3.79
N GLY A 282 -17.24 -0.24 -2.70
CA GLY A 282 -18.19 -1.32 -2.40
C GLY A 282 -19.59 -1.02 -2.94
N SER A 283 -20.46 -0.50 -2.06
CA SER A 283 -21.88 -0.27 -2.34
C SER A 283 -22.18 0.60 -3.56
N SER A 284 -21.30 1.53 -3.93
CA SER A 284 -21.46 2.37 -5.12
C SER A 284 -21.34 1.58 -6.43
N VAL A 285 -20.62 0.46 -6.43
CA VAL A 285 -20.46 -0.43 -7.58
C VAL A 285 -21.49 -1.57 -7.52
N PHE A 286 -21.54 -2.31 -6.41
CA PHE A 286 -22.41 -3.49 -6.27
C PHE A 286 -23.90 -3.14 -6.07
N GLY A 287 -24.20 -1.97 -5.51
CA GLY A 287 -25.57 -1.46 -5.39
C GLY A 287 -26.09 -0.80 -6.68
N ALA A 288 -25.25 -0.63 -7.70
CA ALA A 288 -25.70 -0.10 -8.98
C ALA A 288 -26.52 -1.18 -9.73
N PRO A 289 -27.68 -0.82 -10.33
CA PRO A 289 -28.48 -1.77 -11.10
C PRO A 289 -27.66 -2.48 -12.20
N GLU A 290 -27.95 -3.77 -12.44
CA GLU A 290 -27.26 -4.61 -13.44
C GLU A 290 -27.32 -4.11 -14.89
N SER A 291 -28.15 -3.09 -15.19
CA SER A 291 -28.31 -2.46 -16.50
C SER A 291 -27.13 -1.59 -16.95
N GLY A 292 -25.90 -2.08 -16.78
CA GLY A 292 -24.66 -1.41 -17.22
C GLY A 292 -24.20 -0.26 -16.34
N LYS A 293 -24.91 0.06 -15.24
CA LYS A 293 -24.55 1.17 -14.36
C LYS A 293 -23.27 0.91 -13.57
N ALA A 294 -22.97 -0.34 -13.20
CA ALA A 294 -21.71 -0.68 -12.53
C ALA A 294 -20.48 -0.38 -13.43
N THR A 295 -20.53 -0.71 -14.72
CA THR A 295 -19.47 -0.33 -15.69
C THR A 295 -19.31 1.19 -15.77
N LEU A 296 -20.43 1.93 -15.80
CA LEU A 296 -20.40 3.40 -15.82
C LEU A 296 -19.76 3.96 -14.55
N VAL A 297 -20.05 3.38 -13.38
CA VAL A 297 -19.40 3.78 -12.13
C VAL A 297 -17.90 3.51 -12.19
N ILE A 298 -17.46 2.30 -12.53
CA ILE A 298 -16.02 1.96 -12.64
C ILE A 298 -15.32 2.90 -13.63
N SER A 299 -15.92 3.15 -14.79
CA SER A 299 -15.39 4.04 -15.82
C SER A 299 -15.31 5.49 -15.34
N LEU A 300 -16.34 5.97 -14.63
CA LEU A 300 -16.34 7.31 -14.03
C LEU A 300 -15.23 7.45 -12.99
N LEU A 301 -15.08 6.45 -12.11
CA LEU A 301 -14.04 6.47 -11.08
C LEU A 301 -12.65 6.57 -11.72
N ARG A 302 -12.39 5.73 -12.74
CA ARG A 302 -11.14 5.74 -13.50
C ARG A 302 -10.88 7.09 -14.17
N THR A 303 -11.86 7.60 -14.91
CA THR A 303 -11.74 8.86 -15.65
C THR A 303 -11.45 10.04 -14.72
N SER A 304 -12.05 10.06 -13.54
CA SER A 304 -11.81 11.11 -12.54
C SER A 304 -10.34 11.11 -12.07
N VAL A 305 -9.77 9.93 -11.80
CA VAL A 305 -8.36 9.79 -11.44
C VAL A 305 -7.44 10.19 -12.59
N GLU A 306 -7.69 9.71 -13.81
CA GLU A 306 -6.90 10.07 -15.01
C GLU A 306 -6.89 11.57 -15.27
N LYS A 307 -8.05 12.23 -15.11
CA LYS A 307 -8.18 13.67 -15.28
C LYS A 307 -7.39 14.45 -14.22
N ALA A 308 -7.39 13.98 -12.97
CA ALA A 308 -6.64 14.60 -11.89
C ALA A 308 -5.12 14.35 -12.01
N GLN A 309 -4.72 13.24 -12.61
CA GLN A 309 -3.33 12.76 -12.67
C GLN A 309 -2.93 12.38 -14.11
N PRO A 310 -2.92 13.34 -15.05
CA PRO A 310 -2.81 13.04 -16.48
C PRO A 310 -1.46 12.41 -16.85
N THR A 311 -1.55 11.25 -17.52
CA THR A 311 -0.46 10.61 -18.27
C THR A 311 -0.25 11.39 -19.55
N THR A 312 0.88 12.09 -19.68
CA THR A 312 1.29 12.72 -20.94
C THR A 312 1.85 11.70 -21.90
#